data_AF-M3INR3-F1
#
_entry.id   AF-M3INR3-F1
#
_cell.length_a   1.000
_cell.length_b   1.000
_cell.length_c   1.000
_cell.angle_alpha   90.00
_cell.angle_beta   90.00
_cell.angle_gamma   90.00
#
_symmetry.space_group_name_H-M   'P 1'
#
loop_
_entity.id
_entity.type
_entity.pdbx_description
1 polymer ?
#
loop_
_entity_poly.entity_id
_entity_poly.type
_entity_poly.pdbx_seq_one_letter_code
_entity_poly.pdbx_strand_id
1 'polypeptide(L)'
;MKIIIARHGEAETTSLDGTDRSRPLTAKGEADVRKMGNFFKTGFKITKIYHSPYERTKNTAKIYTDILQPEQETESLNYLEAGQDMSRVCPMIREYSNSDTILLVGHSPDVSIFAEKLLGISGVGKSFLFLQVPHLQSMFQEKNSTTVKSFGLFVRTFFVNFFCFRNHNRVVKKFHSCRLTKMFQSTIL
;
A
#
# COMPACT_ATOMS: atom_id res chain seq x y z
N MET A 1 7.01 16.23 4.82
CA MET A 1 6.40 15.63 3.62
C MET A 1 5.82 14.30 4.04
N LYS A 2 4.71 13.87 3.43
CA LYS A 2 4.15 12.52 3.59
C LYS A 2 4.29 11.79 2.26
N ILE A 3 4.70 10.52 2.33
CA ILE A 3 4.78 9.64 1.17
C ILE A 3 3.88 8.45 1.44
N ILE A 4 2.95 8.21 0.53
CA ILE A 4 2.09 7.03 0.50
C ILE A 4 2.61 6.15 -0.63
N ILE A 5 2.92 4.90 -0.33
CA ILE A 5 3.36 3.92 -1.31
C ILE A 5 2.26 2.87 -1.44
N ALA A 6 1.73 2.72 -2.65
CA ALA A 6 0.71 1.75 -2.98
C ALA A 6 1.22 0.77 -4.05
N ARG A 7 0.92 -0.50 -3.87
CA ARG A 7 0.95 -1.47 -4.97
C ARG A 7 -0.29 -1.24 -5.85
N HIS A 8 -0.19 -1.52 -7.15
CA HIS A 8 -1.37 -1.63 -8.00
C HIS A 8 -2.44 -2.58 -7.42
N GLY A 9 -3.70 -2.33 -7.78
CA GLY A 9 -4.81 -3.24 -7.47
C GLY A 9 -4.64 -4.62 -8.12
N GLU A 10 -5.45 -5.59 -7.72
CA GLU A 10 -5.44 -6.93 -8.32
C GLU A 10 -5.62 -6.84 -9.85
N ALA A 11 -4.77 -7.54 -10.59
CA ALA A 11 -4.72 -7.49 -12.05
C ALA A 11 -5.05 -8.84 -12.67
N GLU A 12 -5.68 -8.82 -13.84
CA GLU A 12 -6.01 -10.02 -14.60
C GLU A 12 -4.75 -10.84 -14.89
N THR A 13 -4.89 -12.14 -15.09
CA THR A 13 -3.74 -13.02 -15.38
C THR A 13 -3.17 -12.80 -16.77
N THR A 14 -4.01 -12.35 -17.71
CA THR A 14 -3.67 -12.12 -19.11
C THR A 14 -4.16 -10.75 -19.57
N SER A 15 -3.63 -10.29 -20.69
CA SER A 15 -4.08 -9.08 -21.40
C SER A 15 -4.52 -9.44 -22.82
N LEU A 16 -5.21 -8.52 -23.49
CA LEU A 16 -5.66 -8.73 -24.88
C LEU A 16 -4.51 -8.91 -25.87
N ASP A 17 -3.37 -8.24 -25.62
CA ASP A 17 -2.15 -8.32 -26.43
C ASP A 17 -1.15 -9.37 -25.93
N GLY A 18 -1.48 -10.09 -24.85
CA GLY A 18 -0.64 -11.11 -24.23
C GLY A 18 0.58 -10.58 -23.46
N THR A 19 0.78 -9.27 -23.34
CA THR A 19 1.94 -8.69 -22.63
C THR A 19 1.65 -8.42 -21.15
N ASP A 20 2.63 -8.65 -20.26
CA ASP A 20 2.45 -8.36 -18.82
C ASP A 20 2.12 -6.88 -18.57
N ARG A 21 2.73 -5.98 -19.36
CA ARG A 21 2.59 -4.53 -19.22
C ARG A 21 1.15 -4.05 -19.40
N SER A 22 0.40 -4.73 -20.26
CA SER A 22 -0.96 -4.36 -20.66
C SER A 22 -2.05 -5.06 -19.84
N ARG A 23 -1.69 -5.84 -18.81
CA ARG A 23 -2.67 -6.52 -17.95
C ARG A 23 -3.56 -5.49 -17.24
N PRO A 24 -4.89 -5.54 -17.43
CA PRO A 24 -5.82 -4.64 -16.76
C PRO A 24 -6.04 -5.05 -15.30
N LEU A 25 -6.73 -4.19 -14.55
CA LEU A 25 -7.22 -4.56 -13.22
C LEU A 25 -8.38 -5.56 -13.35
N THR A 26 -8.53 -6.44 -12.36
CA THR A 26 -9.76 -7.23 -12.21
C THR A 26 -10.85 -6.34 -11.63
N ALA A 27 -12.14 -6.69 -11.84
CA ALA A 27 -13.25 -5.96 -11.23
C ALA A 27 -13.15 -5.89 -9.70
N LYS A 28 -12.64 -6.96 -9.08
CA LYS A 28 -12.34 -7.01 -7.65
C LYS A 28 -11.21 -6.02 -7.29
N GLY A 29 -10.14 -6.00 -8.08
CA GLY A 29 -9.02 -5.08 -7.90
C GLY A 29 -9.46 -3.61 -7.95
N GLU A 30 -10.32 -3.26 -8.91
CA GLU A 30 -10.91 -1.92 -9.00
C GLU A 30 -11.74 -1.57 -7.76
N ALA A 31 -12.60 -2.48 -7.31
CA ALA A 31 -13.43 -2.27 -6.13
C ALA A 31 -12.59 -2.08 -4.86
N ASP A 32 -11.51 -2.85 -4.70
CA ASP A 32 -10.61 -2.74 -3.55
C ASP A 32 -9.77 -1.44 -3.60
N VAL A 33 -9.31 -1.01 -4.78
CA VAL A 33 -8.65 0.30 -4.95
C VAL A 33 -9.61 1.45 -4.62
N ARG A 34 -10.88 1.38 -5.04
CA ARG A 34 -11.90 2.39 -4.70
C ARG A 34 -12.11 2.52 -3.19
N LYS A 35 -12.19 1.39 -2.47
CA LYS A 35 -12.29 1.38 -1.00
C LYS A 35 -11.08 2.07 -0.36
N MET A 36 -9.87 1.74 -0.83
CA MET A 36 -8.64 2.38 -0.34
C MET A 36 -8.61 3.88 -0.64
N GLY A 37 -9.04 4.29 -1.83
CA GLY A 37 -9.14 5.70 -2.19
C GLY A 37 -10.08 6.46 -1.25
N ASN A 38 -11.26 5.91 -0.97
CA ASN A 38 -12.19 6.52 -0.03
C ASN A 38 -11.61 6.62 1.40
N PHE A 39 -10.83 5.63 1.82
CA PHE A 39 -10.12 5.68 3.09
C PHE A 39 -9.03 6.77 3.12
N PHE A 40 -8.25 6.94 2.05
CA PHE A 40 -7.24 8.00 2.00
C PHE A 40 -7.86 9.40 2.02
N LYS A 41 -9.02 9.55 1.37
CA LYS A 41 -9.77 10.81 1.31
C LYS A 41 -10.10 11.39 2.69
N THR A 42 -10.31 10.55 3.69
CA THR A 42 -10.67 11.02 5.04
C THR A 42 -9.47 11.54 5.85
N GLY A 43 -8.23 11.19 5.46
CA GLY A 43 -7.04 11.47 6.25
C GLY A 43 -5.95 12.28 5.54
N PHE A 44 -5.98 12.34 4.21
CA PHE A 44 -4.91 12.93 3.41
C PHE A 44 -5.47 13.81 2.29
N LYS A 45 -4.87 15.00 2.15
CA LYS A 45 -4.98 15.81 0.95
C LYS A 45 -3.79 15.50 0.06
N ILE A 46 -4.03 14.88 -1.10
CA ILE A 46 -2.97 14.43 -2.00
C ILE A 46 -2.53 15.61 -2.88
N THR A 47 -1.23 15.88 -2.89
CA THR A 47 -0.64 16.91 -3.75
C THR A 47 -0.45 16.37 -5.16
N LYS A 48 0.16 15.19 -5.29
CA LYS A 48 0.52 14.59 -6.58
C LYS A 48 0.48 13.07 -6.51
N ILE A 49 0.08 12.44 -7.61
CA ILE A 49 0.13 10.99 -7.80
C ILE A 49 1.15 10.68 -8.89
N TYR A 50 2.09 9.78 -8.61
CA TYR A 50 2.97 9.20 -9.61
C TYR A 50 2.68 7.71 -9.75
N HIS A 51 2.75 7.20 -10.98
CA HIS A 51 2.53 5.79 -11.24
C HIS A 51 3.48 5.22 -12.27
N SER A 52 3.65 3.90 -12.22
CA SER A 52 4.28 3.16 -13.31
C SER A 52 3.48 3.23 -14.61
N PRO A 53 4.13 3.21 -15.78
CA PRO A 53 3.44 3.22 -17.07
C PRO A 53 2.69 1.92 -17.42
N TYR A 54 2.69 0.91 -16.56
CA TYR A 54 1.94 -0.34 -16.77
C TYR A 54 0.43 -0.07 -16.62
N GLU A 55 -0.39 -0.80 -17.37
CA GLU A 55 -1.84 -0.51 -17.42
C GLU A 55 -2.53 -0.69 -16.06
N ARG A 56 -2.20 -1.75 -15.30
CA ARG A 56 -2.71 -1.94 -13.93
C ARG A 56 -2.39 -0.80 -12.96
N THR A 57 -1.20 -0.22 -13.04
CA THR A 57 -0.79 0.92 -12.18
C THR A 57 -1.45 2.22 -12.64
N LYS A 58 -1.54 2.44 -13.95
CA LYS A 58 -2.24 3.58 -14.55
C LYS A 58 -3.73 3.58 -14.19
N ASN A 59 -4.40 2.43 -14.30
CA ASN A 59 -5.82 2.29 -13.92
C ASN A 59 -6.03 2.47 -12.41
N THR A 60 -5.11 1.96 -11.58
CA THR A 60 -5.12 2.21 -10.13
C THR A 60 -5.00 3.71 -9.84
N ALA A 61 -4.04 4.38 -10.47
CA ALA A 61 -3.81 5.82 -10.29
C ALA A 61 -4.98 6.67 -10.79
N LYS A 62 -5.63 6.26 -11.89
CA LYS A 62 -6.85 6.91 -12.38
C LYS A 62 -7.97 6.85 -11.35
N ILE A 63 -8.25 5.67 -10.78
CA ILE A 63 -9.26 5.52 -9.73
C ILE A 63 -8.94 6.42 -8.52
N TYR A 64 -7.67 6.49 -8.11
CA TYR A 64 -7.26 7.42 -7.05
C TYR A 64 -7.43 8.88 -7.44
N THR A 65 -7.11 9.26 -8.67
CA THR A 65 -7.29 10.63 -9.18
C THR A 65 -8.76 11.04 -9.08
N ASP A 66 -9.67 10.17 -9.53
CA ASP A 66 -11.12 10.43 -9.52
C ASP A 66 -11.67 10.64 -8.09
N ILE A 67 -11.15 9.89 -7.11
CA ILE A 67 -11.64 9.93 -5.72
C ILE A 67 -10.98 11.05 -4.91
N LEU A 68 -9.66 11.17 -5.03
CA LEU A 68 -8.80 12.00 -4.18
C LEU A 68 -8.62 13.41 -4.72
N GLN A 69 -8.83 13.63 -6.02
CA GLN A 69 -8.72 14.92 -6.69
C GLN A 69 -7.42 15.64 -6.31
N PRO A 70 -6.25 15.10 -6.71
CA PRO A 70 -4.96 15.65 -6.32
C PRO A 70 -4.80 17.09 -6.82
N GLU A 71 -4.00 17.88 -6.10
CA GLU A 71 -3.77 19.30 -6.44
C GLU A 71 -3.05 19.48 -7.78
N GLN A 72 -2.26 18.49 -8.20
CA GLN A 72 -1.51 18.47 -9.44
C GLN A 72 -1.88 17.24 -10.28
N GLU A 73 -1.70 17.35 -11.59
CA GLU A 73 -1.99 16.27 -12.54
C GLU A 73 -1.19 15.00 -12.22
N THR A 74 -1.85 13.86 -12.31
CA THR A 74 -1.22 12.55 -12.16
C THR A 74 -0.19 12.29 -13.27
N GLU A 75 0.97 11.75 -12.91
CA GLU A 75 2.11 11.62 -13.84
C GLU A 75 2.70 10.21 -13.86
N SER A 76 3.08 9.76 -15.06
CA SER A 76 3.72 8.45 -15.28
C SER A 76 5.24 8.56 -15.20
N LEU A 77 5.89 7.69 -14.43
CA LEU A 77 7.35 7.65 -14.29
C LEU A 77 7.92 6.27 -14.64
N ASN A 78 8.91 6.26 -15.53
CA ASN A 78 9.60 5.01 -15.93
C ASN A 78 10.39 4.39 -14.76
N TYR A 79 10.80 5.18 -13.77
CA TYR A 79 11.47 4.67 -12.56
C TYR A 79 10.55 3.84 -11.65
N LEU A 80 9.24 3.85 -11.90
CA LEU A 80 8.25 3.04 -11.19
C LEU A 80 7.90 1.75 -11.93
N GLU A 81 8.49 1.46 -13.09
CA GLU A 81 8.33 0.18 -13.77
C GLU A 81 8.74 -1.01 -12.89
N ALA A 82 8.09 -2.15 -13.13
CA ALA A 82 8.39 -3.38 -12.40
C ALA A 82 9.87 -3.76 -12.58
N GLY A 83 10.55 -4.04 -11.47
CA GLY A 83 11.98 -4.37 -11.42
C GLY A 83 12.93 -3.17 -11.49
N GLN A 84 12.42 -1.93 -11.55
CA GLN A 84 13.26 -0.73 -11.50
C GLN A 84 13.57 -0.27 -10.07
N ASP A 85 14.70 0.41 -9.90
CA ASP A 85 15.03 1.03 -8.62
C ASP A 85 14.22 2.32 -8.41
N MET A 86 13.12 2.18 -7.66
CA MET A 86 12.27 3.29 -7.25
C MET A 86 13.03 4.40 -6.49
N SER A 87 14.23 4.13 -5.93
CA SER A 87 15.02 5.16 -5.24
C SER A 87 15.40 6.36 -6.15
N ARG A 88 15.34 6.17 -7.47
CA ARG A 88 15.55 7.22 -8.47
C ARG A 88 14.50 8.34 -8.42
N VAL A 89 13.35 8.13 -7.77
CA VAL A 89 12.36 9.21 -7.55
C VAL A 89 12.78 10.16 -6.41
N CYS A 90 13.75 9.78 -5.57
CA CYS A 90 14.18 10.55 -4.39
C CYS A 90 14.55 12.01 -4.67
N PRO A 91 15.31 12.36 -5.73
CA PRO A 91 15.61 13.75 -6.06
C PRO A 91 14.34 14.59 -6.29
N MET A 92 13.39 14.07 -7.08
CA MET A 92 12.13 14.73 -7.40
C MET A 92 11.24 14.91 -6.17
N ILE A 93 11.06 13.86 -5.34
CA ILE A 93 10.23 13.99 -4.14
C ILE A 93 10.82 14.97 -3.11
N ARG A 94 12.13 15.24 -3.12
CA ARG A 94 12.77 16.20 -2.21
C ARG A 94 12.43 17.66 -2.52
N GLU A 95 11.90 17.94 -3.70
CA GLU A 95 11.46 19.28 -4.10
C GLU A 95 10.12 19.68 -3.43
N TYR A 96 9.38 18.70 -2.90
CA TYR A 96 8.12 18.94 -2.21
C TYR A 96 8.30 19.41 -0.77
N SER A 97 7.35 20.21 -0.32
CA SER A 97 7.33 20.83 1.00
C SER A 97 6.91 19.85 2.11
N ASN A 98 7.04 20.29 3.37
CA ASN A 98 6.70 19.43 4.50
C ASN A 98 5.21 19.10 4.63
N SER A 99 4.33 19.96 4.11
CA SER A 99 2.88 19.79 4.08
C SER A 99 2.40 18.85 2.98
N ASP A 100 3.20 18.66 1.93
CA ASP A 100 2.78 17.92 0.74
C ASP A 100 2.67 16.42 0.99
N THR A 101 1.72 15.81 0.30
CA THR A 101 1.48 14.36 0.35
C THR A 101 1.57 13.78 -1.06
N ILE A 102 2.56 12.92 -1.27
CA ILE A 102 2.80 12.26 -2.55
C ILE A 102 2.35 10.81 -2.48
N LEU A 103 1.60 10.37 -3.49
CA LEU A 103 1.17 8.99 -3.64
C LEU A 103 1.94 8.34 -4.80
N LEU A 104 2.67 7.25 -4.52
CA LEU A 104 3.42 6.48 -5.49
C LEU A 104 2.71 5.14 -5.72
N VAL A 105 2.38 4.82 -6.98
CA VAL A 105 1.73 3.57 -7.38
C VAL A 105 2.70 2.71 -8.20
N GLY A 106 3.12 1.58 -7.64
CA GLY A 106 4.13 0.70 -8.23
C GLY A 106 3.81 -0.80 -8.14
N HIS A 107 4.85 -1.62 -8.23
CA HIS A 107 4.76 -3.08 -8.27
C HIS A 107 5.48 -3.71 -7.07
N SER A 108 5.06 -4.92 -6.68
CA SER A 108 5.86 -5.76 -5.78
C SER A 108 6.92 -6.50 -6.58
N PRO A 109 8.13 -6.73 -6.02
CA PRO A 109 8.55 -6.39 -4.65
C PRO A 109 9.07 -4.95 -4.49
N ASP A 110 9.17 -4.17 -5.56
CA ASP A 110 9.84 -2.86 -5.60
C ASP A 110 9.29 -1.87 -4.58
N VAL A 111 7.95 -1.80 -4.43
CA VAL A 111 7.30 -0.93 -3.43
C VAL A 111 7.71 -1.26 -1.99
N SER A 112 7.90 -2.54 -1.68
CA SER A 112 8.30 -3.00 -0.35
C SER A 112 9.78 -2.66 -0.10
N ILE A 113 10.62 -2.94 -1.10
CA ILE A 113 12.06 -2.62 -1.04
C ILE A 113 12.27 -1.11 -0.91
N PHE A 114 11.48 -0.31 -1.61
CA PHE A 114 11.56 1.14 -1.52
C PHE A 114 11.13 1.65 -0.14
N ALA A 115 10.04 1.12 0.41
CA ALA A 115 9.60 1.43 1.77
C ALA A 115 10.70 1.10 2.81
N GLU A 116 11.35 -0.05 2.69
CA GLU A 116 12.49 -0.41 3.54
C GLU A 116 13.63 0.60 3.48
N LYS A 117 14.04 0.97 2.25
CA LYS A 117 15.10 1.95 2.03
C LYS A 117 14.76 3.29 2.69
N LEU A 118 13.52 3.77 2.55
CA LEU A 118 13.08 5.02 3.17
C LEU A 118 13.09 4.96 4.71
N LEU A 119 12.85 3.79 5.28
CA LEU A 119 12.83 3.58 6.74
C LEU A 119 14.21 3.30 7.33
N GLY A 120 15.22 3.07 6.49
CA GLY A 120 16.54 2.64 6.95
C GLY A 120 16.52 1.23 7.58
N ILE A 121 15.51 0.42 7.26
CA ILE A 121 15.44 -0.99 7.68
C ILE A 121 15.92 -1.87 6.53
N SER A 122 16.56 -3.00 6.83
CA SER A 122 17.05 -3.94 5.83
C SER A 122 16.43 -5.32 6.01
N GLY A 123 15.95 -5.93 4.92
CA GLY A 123 15.63 -7.36 4.84
C GLY A 123 14.15 -7.74 4.91
N VAL A 124 13.22 -6.82 5.11
CA VAL A 124 11.79 -7.11 5.33
C VAL A 124 11.05 -7.50 4.04
N GLY A 125 11.33 -6.84 2.93
CA GLY A 125 10.73 -7.10 1.62
C GLY A 125 11.33 -8.32 0.95
N LYS A 126 12.58 -8.66 1.29
CA LYS A 126 13.16 -9.97 0.98
C LYS A 126 12.48 -11.09 1.76
N SER A 127 12.04 -10.84 3.01
CA SER A 127 11.22 -11.81 3.76
C SER A 127 9.82 -11.97 3.17
N PHE A 128 9.20 -10.91 2.64
CA PHE A 128 7.94 -11.02 1.89
C PHE A 128 8.07 -11.84 0.59
N LEU A 129 9.21 -11.74 -0.09
CA LEU A 129 9.59 -12.62 -1.22
C LEU A 129 9.66 -14.10 -0.81
N PHE A 130 10.02 -14.39 0.45
CA PHE A 130 10.20 -15.76 0.96
C PHE A 130 8.95 -16.37 1.63
N LEU A 131 7.86 -15.62 1.83
CA LEU A 131 6.64 -16.16 2.46
C LEU A 131 5.72 -16.94 1.51
N GLN A 132 6.07 -17.10 0.23
CA GLN A 132 5.43 -18.09 -0.65
C GLN A 132 5.99 -19.51 -0.41
N VAL A 133 6.20 -19.93 0.86
CA VAL A 133 6.49 -21.33 1.18
C VAL A 133 5.16 -22.09 1.26
N PRO A 134 4.89 -23.08 0.39
CA PRO A 134 3.60 -23.82 0.37
C PRO A 134 3.33 -24.65 1.64
N HIS A 135 4.26 -24.73 2.59
CA HIS A 135 4.22 -25.72 3.67
C HIS A 135 3.59 -25.21 4.98
N LEU A 136 3.26 -23.92 5.12
CA LEU A 136 2.64 -23.40 6.36
C LEU A 136 1.11 -23.47 6.39
N GLN A 137 0.46 -23.98 5.33
CA GLN A 137 -0.99 -24.24 5.35
C GLN A 137 -1.39 -25.42 6.24
N SER A 138 -0.51 -26.39 6.48
CA SER A 138 -0.82 -27.56 7.30
C SER A 138 -0.71 -27.30 8.82
N MET A 139 -0.05 -26.22 9.24
CA MET A 139 0.12 -25.92 10.68
C MET A 139 -1.03 -25.13 11.32
N PHE A 140 -2.03 -24.69 10.54
CA PHE A 140 -3.16 -23.88 11.03
C PHE A 140 -4.51 -24.60 11.01
N GLN A 141 -4.53 -25.94 10.90
CA GLN A 141 -5.78 -26.73 10.91
C GLN A 141 -6.17 -27.28 12.29
N GLU A 142 -5.40 -27.06 13.36
CA GLU A 142 -5.79 -27.49 14.69
C GLU A 142 -5.70 -26.36 15.71
N LYS A 143 -6.80 -25.63 15.86
CA LYS A 143 -7.42 -25.32 17.16
C LYS A 143 -8.71 -24.54 16.94
N ASN A 144 -9.81 -25.28 17.07
CA ASN A 144 -11.17 -24.76 17.13
C ASN A 144 -11.32 -23.82 18.32
N SER A 145 -11.33 -22.51 18.06
CA SER A 145 -11.96 -21.54 18.96
C SER A 145 -12.44 -20.33 18.15
N THR A 146 -13.73 -20.07 18.25
CA THR A 146 -14.53 -19.13 17.46
C THR A 146 -14.03 -17.67 17.59
N THR A 147 -13.17 -17.39 18.57
CA THR A 147 -12.61 -16.05 18.85
C THR A 147 -11.43 -15.67 17.93
N VAL A 148 -10.74 -16.64 17.32
CA VAL A 148 -9.54 -16.38 16.49
C VAL A 148 -9.88 -16.09 15.02
N LYS A 149 -11.06 -16.51 14.54
CA LYS A 149 -11.49 -16.31 13.15
C LYS A 149 -11.74 -14.83 12.82
N SER A 150 -12.22 -14.03 13.78
CA SER A 150 -12.45 -12.59 13.57
C SER A 150 -11.16 -11.76 13.59
N PHE A 151 -10.11 -12.25 14.26
CA PHE A 151 -8.81 -11.56 14.31
C PHE A 151 -7.95 -11.88 13.07
N GLY A 152 -8.01 -13.13 12.58
CA GLY A 152 -7.28 -13.57 11.38
C GLY A 152 -7.77 -12.93 10.07
N LEU A 153 -9.06 -12.63 9.95
CA LEU A 153 -9.61 -11.98 8.76
C LEU A 153 -9.27 -10.47 8.71
N PHE A 154 -9.14 -9.83 9.87
CA PHE A 154 -8.81 -8.40 9.97
C PHE A 154 -7.33 -8.13 9.61
N VAL A 155 -6.42 -9.02 10.02
CA VAL A 155 -4.97 -8.88 9.73
C VAL A 155 -4.65 -9.13 8.26
N ARG A 156 -5.43 -9.95 7.55
CA ARG A 156 -5.17 -10.31 6.15
C ARG A 156 -5.51 -9.21 5.14
N THR A 157 -6.43 -8.31 5.48
CA THR A 157 -6.80 -7.16 4.63
C THR A 157 -5.98 -5.91 4.95
N PHE A 158 -5.52 -5.74 6.20
CA PHE A 158 -4.78 -4.54 6.61
C PHE A 158 -3.30 -4.53 6.19
N PHE A 159 -2.64 -5.69 6.11
CA PHE A 159 -1.20 -5.76 5.88
C PHE A 159 -0.74 -5.61 4.42
N VAL A 160 -1.66 -5.59 3.45
CA VAL A 160 -1.27 -5.61 2.03
C VAL A 160 -1.12 -4.21 1.41
N ASN A 161 -1.65 -3.15 2.04
CA ASN A 161 -1.82 -1.85 1.36
C ASN A 161 -1.44 -0.59 2.15
N PHE A 162 -0.80 -0.66 3.31
CA PHE A 162 -0.59 0.56 4.10
C PHE A 162 0.79 0.69 4.74
N PHE A 163 1.55 1.65 4.23
CA PHE A 163 2.60 2.36 4.96
C PHE A 163 2.41 3.86 4.73
N CYS A 164 1.79 4.54 5.69
CA CYS A 164 1.76 6.00 5.76
C CYS A 164 2.71 6.46 6.86
N PHE A 165 3.74 7.23 6.51
CA PHE A 165 4.74 7.71 7.46
C PHE A 165 4.58 9.17 7.82
N ARG A 166 4.71 9.44 9.13
CA ARG A 166 4.82 10.78 9.72
C ARG A 166 6.19 10.86 10.39
N ASN A 167 7.09 11.65 9.81
CA ASN A 167 8.46 11.76 10.27
C ASN A 167 8.50 12.51 11.62
N HIS A 168 8.90 11.84 12.70
CA HIS A 168 9.33 12.49 13.93
C HIS A 168 10.41 11.68 14.63
N ASN A 169 11.61 12.26 14.70
CA ASN A 169 12.63 11.92 15.68
C ASN A 169 12.05 11.95 17.09
N ARG A 170 11.93 10.79 17.75
CA ARG A 170 12.01 10.62 19.22
C ARG A 170 12.02 9.14 19.60
N VAL A 171 13.19 8.72 20.10
CA VAL A 171 13.48 7.64 21.06
C VAL A 171 12.30 6.73 21.45
N VAL A 172 12.35 5.48 20.99
CA VAL A 172 11.44 4.41 21.40
C VAL A 172 11.68 4.05 22.87
N LYS A 173 10.82 4.56 23.77
CA LYS A 173 10.62 3.93 25.08
C LYS A 173 9.57 2.83 24.94
N LYS A 174 10.00 1.62 25.29
CA LYS A 174 9.23 0.38 25.42
C LYS A 174 7.97 0.64 26.25
N PHE A 175 6.78 0.49 25.66
CA PHE A 175 5.52 0.49 26.40
C PHE A 175 4.85 -0.88 26.28
N HIS A 176 4.64 -1.49 27.45
CA HIS A 176 3.94 -2.74 27.62
C HIS A 176 2.47 -2.63 27.18
N SER A 177 1.97 -3.74 26.61
CA SER A 177 0.57 -4.09 26.46
C SER A 177 -0.27 -3.69 27.68
N CYS A 178 -1.35 -2.92 27.48
CA CYS A 178 -2.69 -3.12 28.04
C CYS A 178 -3.52 -1.83 27.94
N ARG A 179 -4.83 -1.97 27.66
CA ARG A 179 -5.92 -0.96 27.54
C ARG A 179 -6.14 -0.30 26.18
N LEU A 180 -6.88 -1.03 25.33
CA LEU A 180 -7.62 -0.48 24.19
C LEU A 180 -9.06 -1.03 24.15
N THR A 181 -9.71 -1.16 25.32
CA THR A 181 -11.06 -1.75 25.45
C THR A 181 -12.10 -0.89 26.17
N LYS A 182 -11.89 0.42 26.36
CA LYS A 182 -12.93 1.30 26.90
C LYS A 182 -13.04 2.61 26.15
N MET A 183 -13.55 2.58 24.91
CA MET A 183 -14.05 3.79 24.25
C MET A 183 -15.11 3.55 23.17
N PHE A 184 -15.81 2.41 23.20
CA PHE A 184 -16.92 2.11 22.28
C PHE A 184 -18.08 1.43 23.03
N GLN A 185 -18.60 2.09 24.06
CA GLN A 185 -19.92 1.82 24.63
C GLN A 185 -20.53 3.15 25.09
N SER A 186 -20.91 3.99 24.14
CA SER A 186 -22.00 4.96 24.30
C SER A 186 -22.33 5.53 22.93
N THR A 187 -23.22 4.90 22.19
CA THR A 187 -24.21 5.52 21.27
C THR A 187 -25.02 4.36 20.66
N ILE A 188 -25.88 3.76 21.47
CA ILE A 188 -27.10 3.07 21.03
C ILE A 188 -28.15 3.46 22.07
N LEU A 189 -28.98 4.43 21.70
CA LEU A 189 -30.38 4.51 22.09
C LEU A 189 -31.17 4.06 20.85
#